data_AF-A0A948WDM4-F1
#
_entry.id   AF-A0A948WDM4-F1
#
_cell.length_a   1.000
_cell.length_b   1.000
_cell.length_c   1.000
_cell.angle_alpha   90.00
_cell.angle_beta   90.00
_cell.angle_gamma   90.00
#
_symmetry.space_group_name_H-M   'P 1'
#
loop_
_entity.id
_entity.type
_entity.pdbx_description
1 polymer ?
#
loop_
_entity_poly.entity_id
_entity_poly.type
_entity_poly.pdbx_seq_one_letter_code
_entity_poly.pdbx_strand_id
1 'polypeptide(L)'
;MKNETLRSTGCGLVAVFCLAAGLLCPLTATLFAVTPTPNEFAQRNAWLAPWLDRAPTTAHPRLELLFEDAFDDVSRRSSWRGTPFQLGEKTYANGLAFNSTKHFRVVLGRPAERFTAEVGLENNDDTRKGAQSGNGSVTFHVLVDGKEVASTPCSG
;
A
#
# COMPACT_ATOMS: atom_id res chain seq x y z
N MET A 1 -109.42 19.42 -22.24
CA MET A 1 -109.53 20.88 -21.98
C MET A 1 -108.37 21.55 -22.70
N LYS A 2 -108.67 22.28 -23.78
CA LYS A 2 -107.95 23.36 -24.50
C LYS A 2 -106.42 23.23 -24.70
N ASN A 3 -105.92 22.97 -25.91
CA ASN A 3 -105.82 23.83 -27.12
C ASN A 3 -104.52 24.67 -27.16
N GLU A 4 -104.04 24.80 -28.41
CA GLU A 4 -103.12 25.80 -29.00
C GLU A 4 -101.64 25.43 -29.07
N THR A 5 -101.06 25.12 -30.23
CA THR A 5 -100.79 25.87 -31.48
C THR A 5 -99.39 26.53 -31.46
N LEU A 6 -98.64 26.24 -32.53
CA LEU A 6 -97.75 27.13 -33.30
C LEU A 6 -96.23 26.86 -33.27
N ARG A 7 -95.73 26.88 -34.51
CA ARG A 7 -94.36 26.92 -35.02
C ARG A 7 -93.49 27.96 -34.32
N SER A 8 -92.16 27.77 -34.32
CA SER A 8 -91.21 28.75 -34.91
C SER A 8 -89.76 28.32 -34.73
N THR A 9 -89.04 28.41 -35.84
CA THR A 9 -87.59 28.53 -36.03
C THR A 9 -86.95 29.73 -35.30
N GLY A 10 -85.75 29.51 -34.75
CA GLY A 10 -84.57 30.38 -34.94
C GLY A 10 -84.27 31.53 -33.95
N CYS A 11 -82.97 31.68 -33.66
CA CYS A 11 -82.20 32.91 -33.38
C CYS A 11 -81.68 33.16 -31.93
N GLY A 12 -80.39 33.52 -31.82
CA GLY A 12 -79.73 34.27 -30.72
C GLY A 12 -79.06 33.43 -29.62
N LEU A 13 -77.73 33.22 -29.51
CA LEU A 13 -76.55 34.10 -29.32
C LEU A 13 -76.25 34.48 -27.83
N VAL A 14 -74.97 34.29 -27.42
CA VAL A 14 -74.18 34.80 -26.25
C VAL A 14 -74.50 34.14 -24.87
N ALA A 15 -73.59 33.78 -23.95
CA ALA A 15 -72.20 34.14 -23.61
C ALA A 15 -71.46 32.92 -22.98
N VAL A 16 -70.26 32.56 -23.43
CA VAL A 16 -68.95 32.80 -22.78
C VAL A 16 -68.93 32.62 -21.25
N PHE A 17 -68.35 31.51 -20.78
CA PHE A 17 -67.48 31.51 -19.58
C PHE A 17 -66.28 30.58 -19.80
N CYS A 18 -65.14 31.08 -19.35
CA CYS A 18 -63.78 30.68 -19.69
C CYS A 18 -63.40 29.24 -19.28
N LEU A 19 -62.75 28.50 -20.19
CA LEU A 19 -61.80 27.46 -19.82
C LEU A 19 -60.43 27.81 -20.43
N ALA A 20 -59.68 28.65 -19.73
CA ALA A 20 -58.27 28.87 -20.02
C ALA A 20 -57.45 27.75 -19.36
N ALA A 21 -57.31 26.62 -20.03
CA ALA A 21 -56.26 25.65 -19.71
C ALA A 21 -54.97 26.16 -20.38
N GLY A 22 -54.26 27.04 -19.68
CA GLY A 22 -53.00 27.60 -20.10
C GLY A 22 -51.98 26.50 -20.41
N LEU A 23 -51.47 26.57 -21.62
CA LEU A 23 -50.40 25.78 -22.21
C LEU A 23 -49.16 25.75 -21.28
N LEU A 24 -49.02 24.72 -20.43
CA LEU A 24 -47.71 24.38 -19.87
C LEU A 24 -46.95 23.61 -20.94
N CYS A 25 -46.04 24.30 -21.62
CA CYS A 25 -44.98 23.68 -22.40
C CYS A 25 -43.91 23.20 -21.41
N PRO A 26 -43.75 21.90 -21.12
CA PRO A 26 -42.59 21.46 -20.36
C PRO A 26 -41.38 21.60 -21.29
N LEU A 27 -40.53 22.60 -21.03
CA LEU A 27 -39.13 22.55 -21.45
C LEU A 27 -38.48 21.38 -20.69
N THR A 28 -38.64 20.16 -21.21
CA THR A 28 -37.81 19.03 -20.81
C THR A 28 -36.41 19.30 -21.34
N ALA A 29 -35.57 19.90 -20.51
CA ALA A 29 -34.14 19.95 -20.76
C ALA A 29 -33.63 18.51 -20.81
N THR A 30 -33.31 18.02 -22.00
CA THR A 30 -32.64 16.73 -22.18
C THR A 30 -31.27 16.83 -21.51
N LEU A 31 -31.10 16.15 -20.37
CA LEU A 31 -29.80 15.96 -19.75
C LEU A 31 -29.04 14.92 -20.59
N PHE A 32 -28.11 15.38 -21.42
CA PHE A 32 -27.17 14.49 -22.09
C PHE A 32 -26.11 14.06 -21.07
N ALA A 33 -25.97 12.75 -20.87
CA ALA A 33 -24.84 12.21 -20.15
C ALA A 33 -23.57 12.50 -20.94
N VAL A 34 -22.62 13.19 -20.32
CA VAL A 34 -21.30 13.41 -20.91
C VAL A 34 -20.42 12.24 -20.50
N THR A 35 -19.98 11.46 -21.49
CA THR A 35 -18.99 10.40 -21.29
C THR A 35 -17.62 10.96 -21.68
N PRO A 36 -16.61 10.85 -20.81
CA PRO A 36 -15.27 11.31 -21.15
C PRO A 36 -14.77 10.62 -22.42
N THR A 37 -14.20 11.41 -23.31
CA THR A 37 -13.60 10.96 -24.55
C THR A 37 -12.21 10.35 -24.30
N PRO A 38 -11.71 9.50 -25.21
CA PRO A 38 -10.34 9.01 -25.14
C PRO A 38 -9.28 10.13 -25.08
N ASN A 39 -9.53 11.27 -25.74
CA ASN A 39 -8.62 12.41 -25.74
C ASN A 39 -8.58 13.11 -24.38
N GLU A 40 -9.72 13.25 -23.70
CA GLU A 40 -9.77 13.79 -22.33
C GLU A 40 -9.05 12.86 -21.35
N PHE A 41 -9.16 11.53 -21.53
CA PHE A 41 -8.37 10.58 -20.75
C PHE A 41 -6.87 10.71 -21.04
N ALA A 42 -6.47 10.92 -22.29
CA ALA A 42 -5.07 11.12 -22.64
C ALA A 42 -4.49 12.39 -22.01
N GLN A 43 -5.23 13.50 -22.03
CA GLN A 43 -4.83 14.76 -21.39
C GLN A 43 -4.76 14.64 -19.87
N ARG A 44 -5.76 14.00 -19.24
CA ARG A 44 -5.74 13.68 -17.81
C ARG A 44 -4.50 12.85 -17.46
N ASN A 45 -4.19 11.81 -18.24
CA ASN A 45 -3.05 10.94 -17.98
C ASN A 45 -1.72 11.69 -18.16
N ALA A 46 -1.59 12.52 -19.19
CA ALA A 46 -0.40 13.35 -19.39
C ALA A 46 -0.19 14.37 -18.27
N TRP A 47 -1.28 14.96 -17.76
CA TRP A 47 -1.25 15.85 -16.59
C TRP A 47 -0.90 15.11 -15.29
N LEU A 48 -1.41 13.89 -15.11
CA LEU A 48 -1.17 13.06 -13.93
C LEU A 48 0.21 12.39 -13.91
N ALA A 49 0.78 12.06 -15.07
CA ALA A 49 2.01 11.27 -15.18
C ALA A 49 3.17 11.84 -14.33
N PRO A 50 3.47 13.15 -14.33
CA PRO A 50 4.53 13.72 -13.49
C PRO A 50 4.29 13.62 -11.98
N TRP A 51 3.05 13.37 -11.55
CA TRP A 51 2.65 13.21 -10.14
C TRP A 51 2.54 11.74 -9.75
N LEU A 52 2.16 10.86 -10.68
CA LEU A 52 2.06 9.42 -10.47
C LEU A 52 3.42 8.73 -10.56
N ASP A 53 4.32 9.17 -11.45
CA ASP A 53 5.75 8.76 -11.45
C ASP A 53 6.49 9.26 -10.21
N ARG A 54 5.81 10.12 -9.42
CA ARG A 54 6.28 10.68 -8.16
C ARG A 54 5.63 10.06 -6.94
N ALA A 55 5.01 8.90 -7.06
CA ALA A 55 4.79 8.05 -5.90
C ALA A 55 6.10 7.32 -5.63
N PRO A 56 6.96 7.76 -4.68
CA PRO A 56 7.74 6.75 -4.01
C PRO A 56 6.68 5.83 -3.42
N THR A 57 6.60 4.60 -3.89
CA THR A 57 6.23 3.52 -2.98
C THR A 57 7.29 3.63 -1.89
N THR A 58 7.03 4.42 -0.85
CA THR A 58 7.84 4.41 0.35
C THR A 58 7.58 3.04 0.94
N ALA A 59 8.29 2.05 0.42
CA ALA A 59 8.21 0.70 0.90
C ALA A 59 8.50 0.80 2.39
N HIS A 60 7.53 0.45 3.24
CA HIS A 60 7.74 0.61 4.67
C HIS A 60 9.02 -0.13 5.06
N PRO A 61 9.96 0.54 5.78
CA PRO A 61 11.20 -0.08 6.16
C PRO A 61 10.91 -1.38 6.90
N ARG A 62 11.44 -2.49 6.38
CA ARG A 62 11.17 -3.82 6.95
C ARG A 62 12.32 -4.77 6.65
N LEU A 63 12.34 -5.83 7.44
CA LEU A 63 13.24 -6.96 7.25
C LEU A 63 12.41 -8.16 6.83
N GLU A 64 12.73 -8.72 5.67
CA GLU A 64 12.08 -9.94 5.16
C GLU A 64 13.05 -11.11 5.30
N LEU A 65 12.59 -12.24 5.84
CA LEU A 65 13.33 -13.50 5.82
C LEU A 65 13.08 -14.17 4.47
N LEU A 66 14.14 -14.34 3.68
CA LEU A 66 14.06 -14.97 2.35
C LEU A 66 14.36 -16.46 2.39
N PHE A 67 15.23 -16.87 3.33
CA PHE A 67 15.67 -18.24 3.48
C PHE A 67 16.11 -18.49 4.91
N GLU A 68 15.83 -19.69 5.40
CA GLU A 68 16.41 -20.27 6.61
C GLU A 68 16.65 -21.77 6.38
N ASP A 69 17.76 -22.30 6.90
CA ASP A 69 18.05 -23.73 6.85
C ASP A 69 17.34 -24.50 7.98
N ALA A 70 17.24 -23.89 9.16
CA ALA A 70 16.52 -24.38 10.32
C ALA A 70 15.41 -23.40 10.70
N PHE A 71 14.23 -23.94 11.00
CA PHE A 71 13.08 -23.18 11.48
C PHE A 71 13.26 -22.88 12.97
N ASP A 72 13.78 -21.69 13.28
CA ASP A 72 13.99 -21.19 14.63
C ASP A 72 13.84 -19.67 14.71
N ASP A 73 13.82 -19.15 15.93
CA ASP A 73 13.47 -17.76 16.19
C ASP A 73 14.57 -16.76 15.78
N VAL A 74 14.12 -15.61 15.29
CA VAL A 74 14.96 -14.42 15.09
C VAL A 74 14.66 -13.41 16.17
N SER A 75 15.59 -13.25 17.10
CA SER A 75 15.43 -12.35 18.24
C SER A 75 15.76 -10.91 17.86
N ARG A 76 14.91 -9.98 18.30
CA ARG A 76 15.05 -8.53 18.12
C ARG A 76 15.05 -7.86 19.49
N ARG A 77 15.87 -6.82 19.69
CA ARG A 77 16.02 -6.04 20.94
C ARG A 77 16.71 -6.76 22.11
N SER A 78 16.52 -8.06 22.26
CA SER A 78 17.21 -8.89 23.25
C SER A 78 17.71 -10.18 22.62
N SER A 79 18.71 -10.81 23.24
CA SER A 79 19.11 -12.18 22.95
C SER A 79 17.95 -13.13 23.19
N TRP A 80 18.12 -14.38 22.74
CA TRP A 80 17.20 -15.47 23.04
C TRP A 80 17.09 -15.76 24.56
N ARG A 81 18.05 -15.28 25.37
CA ARG A 81 18.04 -15.36 26.84
C ARG A 81 17.35 -14.17 27.52
N GLY A 82 16.83 -13.22 26.74
CA GLY A 82 16.28 -11.97 27.27
C GLY A 82 17.35 -11.01 27.81
N THR A 83 18.63 -11.25 27.54
CA THR A 83 19.72 -10.33 27.88
C THR A 83 19.98 -9.36 26.73
N PRO A 84 20.70 -8.25 26.94
CA PRO A 84 21.29 -7.49 25.84
C PRO A 84 22.16 -8.39 24.95
N PHE A 85 22.30 -8.05 23.67
CA PHE A 85 23.21 -8.76 22.77
C PHE A 85 24.66 -8.51 23.18
N GLN A 86 25.53 -9.52 23.06
CA GLN A 86 26.94 -9.39 23.42
C GLN A 86 27.85 -10.03 22.39
N LEU A 87 28.79 -9.26 21.85
CA LEU A 87 29.87 -9.73 20.97
C LEU A 87 31.20 -9.46 21.69
N GLY A 88 31.92 -10.52 22.05
CA GLY A 88 33.09 -10.42 22.93
C GLY A 88 32.75 -9.73 24.25
N GLU A 89 33.46 -8.64 24.57
CA GLU A 89 33.22 -7.82 25.77
C GLU A 89 32.17 -6.72 25.57
N LYS A 90 31.68 -6.52 24.34
CA LYS A 90 30.80 -5.39 24.01
C LYS A 90 29.33 -5.77 23.99
N THR A 91 28.53 -4.96 24.66
CA THR A 91 27.07 -5.12 24.75
C THR A 91 26.33 -4.16 23.81
N TYR A 92 25.25 -4.63 23.19
CA TYR A 92 24.40 -3.86 22.28
C TYR A 92 22.94 -3.88 22.73
N ALA A 93 22.32 -2.70 22.76
CA ALA A 93 20.90 -2.53 23.07
C ALA A 93 19.99 -2.87 21.89
N ASN A 94 20.53 -2.90 20.67
CA ASN A 94 19.79 -3.16 19.43
C ASN A 94 20.60 -4.11 18.56
N GLY A 95 19.89 -4.92 17.78
CA GLY A 95 20.51 -5.93 16.94
C GLY A 95 19.52 -7.01 16.52
N LEU A 96 20.07 -8.00 15.83
CA LEU A 96 19.41 -9.21 15.40
C LEU A 96 20.27 -10.39 15.87
N ALA A 97 19.67 -11.36 16.55
CA ALA A 97 20.32 -12.63 16.86
C ALA A 97 19.51 -13.78 16.29
N PHE A 98 20.19 -14.73 15.67
CA PHE A 98 19.62 -15.91 15.03
C PHE A 98 20.72 -16.96 14.87
N ASN A 99 20.33 -18.22 14.74
CA ASN A 99 21.27 -19.26 14.32
C ASN A 99 21.49 -19.17 12.80
N SER A 100 22.72 -19.46 12.37
CA SER A 100 23.01 -19.65 10.95
C SER A 100 22.29 -20.90 10.43
N THR A 101 21.81 -20.93 9.19
CA THR A 101 21.98 -19.98 8.07
C THR A 101 20.67 -19.29 7.72
N LYS A 102 20.67 -17.95 7.71
CA LYS A 102 19.49 -17.14 7.31
C LYS A 102 19.85 -16.06 6.31
N HIS A 103 18.98 -15.82 5.33
CA HIS A 103 19.08 -14.71 4.38
C HIS A 103 17.99 -13.69 4.63
N PHE A 104 18.38 -12.44 4.89
CA PHE A 104 17.44 -11.35 5.08
C PHE A 104 17.53 -10.35 3.93
N ARG A 105 16.36 -9.87 3.49
CA ARG A 105 16.25 -8.66 2.67
C ARG A 105 15.93 -7.47 3.55
N VAL A 106 16.78 -6.46 3.52
CA VAL A 106 16.49 -5.16 4.11
C VAL A 106 15.78 -4.32 3.06
N VAL A 107 14.51 -4.01 3.29
CA VAL A 107 13.75 -3.09 2.44
C VAL A 107 13.82 -1.72 3.08
N LEU A 108 14.36 -0.75 2.35
CA LEU A 108 14.50 0.63 2.80
C LEU A 108 13.32 1.47 2.32
N GLY A 109 12.83 2.38 3.16
CA GLY A 109 11.77 3.33 2.75
C GLY A 109 12.24 4.50 1.92
N ARG A 110 13.56 4.69 1.84
CA ARG A 110 14.26 5.66 0.98
C ARG A 110 15.67 5.14 0.69
N PRO A 111 16.35 5.62 -0.35
CA PRO A 111 17.76 5.29 -0.57
C PRO A 111 18.62 5.57 0.67
N ALA A 112 19.56 4.67 0.97
CA ALA A 112 20.55 4.86 2.03
C ALA A 112 21.95 4.92 1.41
N GLU A 113 22.79 5.80 1.96
CA GLU A 113 24.18 5.97 1.50
C GLU A 113 25.12 4.91 2.09
N ARG A 114 24.81 4.37 3.28
CA ARG A 114 25.68 3.46 4.01
C ARG A 114 24.90 2.42 4.80
N PHE A 115 25.42 1.20 4.81
CA PHE A 115 25.05 0.13 5.74
C PHE A 115 26.22 -0.08 6.72
N THR A 116 25.91 -0.23 8.01
CA THR A 116 26.91 -0.48 9.06
C THR A 116 26.35 -1.46 10.06
N ALA A 117 27.12 -2.49 10.37
CA ALA A 117 26.80 -3.49 11.38
C ALA A 117 28.09 -4.00 12.01
N GLU A 118 28.03 -4.30 13.30
CA GLU A 118 29.02 -5.13 13.98
C GLU A 118 28.47 -6.55 14.03
N VAL A 119 29.26 -7.52 13.57
CA VAL A 119 28.85 -8.91 13.41
C VAL A 119 29.79 -9.81 14.21
N GLY A 120 29.27 -10.93 14.67
CA GLY A 120 30.04 -11.88 15.46
C GLY A 120 29.18 -13.00 16.00
N LEU A 121 29.84 -13.94 16.68
CA LEU A 121 29.15 -14.95 17.47
C LEU A 121 28.75 -14.32 18.79
N GLU A 122 27.49 -14.48 19.16
CA GLU A 122 27.02 -14.05 20.46
C GLU A 122 27.74 -14.82 21.58
N ASN A 123 28.08 -14.16 22.68
CA ASN A 123 28.71 -14.82 23.83
C ASN A 123 27.70 -15.63 24.67
N ASN A 124 27.31 -16.82 24.21
CA ASN A 124 26.38 -17.72 24.89
C ASN A 124 27.01 -19.11 25.13
N ASP A 125 26.28 -20.01 25.82
CA ASP A 125 26.85 -21.31 26.20
C ASP A 125 27.24 -22.17 24.98
N ASP A 126 26.48 -22.11 23.90
CA ASP A 126 26.68 -22.99 22.74
C ASP A 126 27.83 -22.49 21.87
N THR A 127 27.95 -21.17 21.68
CA THR A 127 29.10 -20.59 20.98
C THR A 127 30.39 -20.76 21.77
N ARG A 128 30.36 -20.67 23.12
CA ARG A 128 31.52 -20.98 23.97
C ARG A 128 31.94 -22.44 23.88
N LYS A 129 30.98 -23.38 23.93
CA LYS A 129 31.26 -24.82 23.75
C LYS A 129 31.82 -25.10 22.35
N GLY A 130 31.25 -24.45 21.34
CA GLY A 130 31.76 -24.46 19.97
C GLY A 130 33.23 -24.07 19.95
N ALA A 131 33.54 -22.86 20.42
CA ALA A 131 34.90 -22.31 20.43
C ALA A 131 35.90 -23.24 21.13
N GLN A 132 35.53 -23.78 22.30
CA GLN A 132 36.34 -24.76 23.05
C GLN A 132 36.62 -26.05 22.26
N SER A 133 35.72 -26.42 21.35
CA SER A 133 35.85 -27.60 20.49
C SER A 133 36.45 -27.29 19.12
N GLY A 134 36.92 -26.06 18.89
CA GLY A 134 37.40 -25.58 17.58
C GLY A 134 36.30 -25.44 16.53
N ASN A 135 35.04 -25.46 16.96
CA ASN A 135 33.84 -25.33 16.13
C ASN A 135 33.16 -23.98 16.40
N GLY A 136 32.19 -23.55 15.59
CA GLY A 136 31.57 -22.24 15.78
C GLY A 136 32.32 -21.16 15.02
N SER A 137 32.20 -21.23 13.71
CA SER A 137 32.53 -20.14 12.81
C SER A 137 31.29 -19.84 11.96
N VAL A 138 31.14 -18.58 11.61
CA VAL A 138 30.10 -18.10 10.68
C VAL A 138 30.71 -17.03 9.80
N THR A 139 30.19 -16.88 8.59
CA THR A 139 30.56 -15.77 7.71
C THR A 139 29.31 -14.94 7.43
N PHE A 140 29.41 -13.65 7.68
CA PHE A 140 28.35 -12.70 7.34
C PHE A 140 28.62 -12.15 5.94
N HIS A 141 27.60 -12.19 5.08
CA HIS A 141 27.68 -11.69 3.71
C HIS A 141 26.68 -10.54 3.54
N VAL A 142 27.11 -9.47 2.89
CA VAL A 142 26.26 -8.34 2.52
C VAL A 142 26.19 -8.25 1.01
N LEU A 143 24.97 -8.30 0.48
CA LEU A 143 24.70 -8.20 -0.95
C LEU A 143 23.91 -6.91 -1.23
N VAL A 144 24.28 -6.23 -2.32
CA VAL A 144 23.53 -5.09 -2.89
C VAL A 144 23.17 -5.46 -4.32
N ASP A 145 21.88 -5.38 -4.65
CA ASP A 145 21.33 -5.76 -5.96
C ASP A 145 21.80 -7.16 -6.44
N GLY A 146 21.86 -8.11 -5.52
CA GLY A 146 22.26 -9.50 -5.79
C GLY A 146 23.77 -9.73 -5.90
N LYS A 147 24.60 -8.68 -5.76
CA LYS A 147 26.06 -8.78 -5.78
C LYS A 147 26.64 -8.65 -4.37
N GLU A 148 27.51 -9.56 -3.97
CA GLU A 148 28.26 -9.44 -2.72
C GLU A 148 29.18 -8.22 -2.75
N VAL A 149 29.10 -7.41 -1.69
CA VAL A 149 29.91 -6.20 -1.50
C VAL A 149 30.78 -6.26 -0.25
N ALA A 150 30.45 -7.13 0.71
CA ALA A 150 31.26 -7.38 1.89
C ALA A 150 31.05 -8.81 2.40
N SER A 151 32.11 -9.38 2.95
CA SER A 151 32.09 -10.65 3.67
C SER A 151 32.94 -10.52 4.94
N THR A 152 32.48 -11.06 6.06
CA THR A 152 33.18 -10.99 7.34
C THR A 152 33.15 -12.34 8.03
N PRO A 153 34.29 -13.08 8.06
CA PRO A 153 34.39 -14.31 8.83
C PRO A 153 34.46 -13.99 10.32
N CYS A 154 33.74 -14.75 11.13
CA CYS A 154 33.70 -14.66 12.58
C CYS A 154 33.99 -16.05 13.17
N SER A 155 34.93 -16.12 14.10
CA SER A 155 35.28 -17.33 14.84
C SER A 155 35.13 -17.10 16.34
N GLY A 156 34.66 -18.13 17.05
CA GLY A 156 34.48 -18.12 18.50
C GLY A 156 35.76 -18.28 19.27
#